data_AF-A0A2G6DTD9-F1
#
_entry.id   AF-A0A2G6DTD9-F1
#
_cell.length_a   1.000
_cell.length_b   1.000
_cell.length_c   1.000
_cell.angle_alpha   90.00
_cell.angle_beta   90.00
_cell.angle_gamma   90.00
#
_symmetry.space_group_name_H-M   'P 1'
#
loop_
_entity.id
_entity.type
_entity.pdbx_description
1 polymer ?
#
loop_
_entity_poly.entity_id
_entity_poly.type
_entity_poly.pdbx_seq_one_letter_code
_entity_poly.pdbx_strand_id
1 'polypeptide(L)'
;MTVVVGPGDPSHTSDPSQWGRVDTDGTVYVRTADGERSVGSYPHASEADALAYFGHKYDEIVSMLDLAEQRLALPDPPVKEVGEALEQVKVGLPEVNVVGDLTALEARVDALLSGLQSRREEAAQAKARAREEAKAARQELVAEAEKIAATDPQKMQWRPAGDRMKELFEAWKAAQSGGPRLNKADEDELWKRFSHARNSFDRARRTFFSKLHSEQDAAKAAKKKLVAQAEDLSTSTDWRGTSAAYRDLMTQWKQAGRASRKDDDALWARFRAAQDAFFAARSAKQAEQDQEFAANLVKKEELLAQAEALLPVKNVGAAKA
;
A
#
# COMPACT_ATOMS: atom_id res chain seq x y z
N MET A 1 23.42 -17.03 -43.87
CA MET A 1 22.16 -16.48 -44.38
C MET A 1 22.49 -15.13 -44.98
N THR A 2 22.66 -15.11 -46.29
CA THR A 2 23.11 -13.96 -47.08
C THR A 2 21.98 -12.93 -47.07
N VAL A 3 22.24 -11.74 -46.52
CA VAL A 3 21.27 -10.64 -46.51
C VAL A 3 21.18 -10.10 -47.93
N VAL A 4 20.09 -10.43 -48.61
CA VAL A 4 19.70 -9.85 -49.89
C VAL A 4 19.27 -8.41 -49.61
N VAL A 5 20.05 -7.45 -50.10
CA VAL A 5 19.69 -6.03 -50.15
C VAL A 5 18.58 -5.90 -51.21
N GLY A 6 17.37 -5.55 -50.78
CA GLY A 6 16.25 -5.26 -51.68
C GLY A 6 16.47 -3.94 -52.44
N PRO A 7 15.87 -3.77 -53.63
CA PRO A 7 16.00 -2.55 -54.42
C PRO A 7 15.37 -1.38 -53.66
N GLY A 8 16.13 -0.30 -53.47
CA GLY A 8 15.64 0.95 -52.89
C GLY A 8 14.54 1.57 -53.76
N ASP A 9 13.57 2.19 -53.11
CA ASP A 9 12.45 2.90 -53.73
C ASP A 9 12.96 4.09 -54.58
N PRO A 10 12.57 4.23 -55.86
CA PRO A 10 13.10 5.26 -56.77
C PRO A 10 12.26 6.54 -56.76
N SER A 11 12.23 7.30 -55.66
CA SER A 11 11.40 8.53 -55.61
C SER A 11 12.11 9.85 -55.31
N HIS A 12 13.45 9.88 -55.26
CA HIS A 12 14.22 11.12 -55.26
C HIS A 12 15.48 11.00 -56.14
N THR A 13 15.31 10.81 -57.44
CA THR A 13 16.43 10.99 -58.38
C THR A 13 16.55 12.47 -58.67
N SER A 14 17.58 13.10 -58.13
CA SER A 14 17.88 14.50 -58.46
C SER A 14 18.33 14.59 -59.91
N ASP A 15 18.04 15.70 -60.59
CA ASP A 15 18.58 15.97 -61.92
C ASP A 15 19.91 16.74 -61.78
N PRO A 16 21.08 16.07 -61.82
CA PRO A 16 22.37 16.71 -61.59
C PRO A 16 22.74 17.72 -62.70
N SER A 17 22.08 17.67 -63.86
CA SER A 17 22.34 18.59 -64.97
C SER A 17 21.87 20.02 -64.68
N GLN A 18 20.93 20.19 -63.75
CA GLN A 18 20.44 21.51 -63.32
C GLN A 18 21.45 22.20 -62.39
N TRP A 19 22.19 21.40 -61.63
CA TRP A 19 23.04 21.86 -60.52
C TRP A 19 24.53 21.71 -60.80
N GLY A 20 24.94 21.06 -61.88
CA GLY A 20 26.34 20.86 -62.20
C GLY A 20 26.69 21.08 -63.66
N ARG A 21 27.99 21.28 -63.89
CA ARG A 21 28.59 21.44 -65.21
C ARG A 21 29.89 20.65 -65.26
N VAL A 22 30.18 20.03 -66.40
CA VAL A 22 31.47 19.40 -66.68
C VAL A 22 32.26 20.34 -67.59
N ASP A 23 33.54 20.55 -67.29
CA ASP A 23 34.46 21.30 -68.13
C ASP A 23 35.16 20.38 -69.15
N THR A 24 35.78 20.97 -70.16
CA THR A 24 36.41 20.29 -71.30
C THR A 24 37.56 19.34 -70.93
N ASP A 25 38.11 19.48 -69.72
CA ASP A 25 39.13 18.62 -69.11
C ASP A 25 38.53 17.46 -68.29
N GLY A 26 37.20 17.36 -68.21
CA GLY A 26 36.48 16.36 -67.41
C GLY A 26 36.32 16.73 -65.93
N THR A 27 36.64 17.96 -65.54
CA THR A 27 36.39 18.48 -64.18
C THR A 27 34.92 18.81 -63.99
N VAL A 28 34.30 18.29 -62.93
CA VAL A 28 32.90 18.52 -62.58
C VAL A 28 32.80 19.63 -61.54
N TYR A 29 31.89 20.58 -61.79
CA TYR A 29 31.57 21.69 -60.91
C TYR A 29 30.11 21.61 -60.47
N VAL A 30 29.84 21.98 -59.22
CA VAL A 30 28.49 22.21 -58.69
C VAL A 30 28.23 23.71 -58.58
N ARG A 31 27.02 24.13 -58.93
CA ARG A 31 26.54 25.50 -58.77
C ARG A 31 25.99 25.69 -57.36
N THR A 32 26.50 26.68 -56.65
CA THR A 32 26.04 27.09 -55.31
C THR A 32 25.63 28.57 -55.34
N ALA A 33 25.03 29.05 -54.25
CA ALA A 33 24.67 30.47 -54.12
C ALA A 33 25.90 31.41 -54.19
N ASP A 34 27.08 30.91 -53.83
CA ASP A 34 28.34 31.67 -53.77
C ASP A 34 29.22 31.52 -55.03
N GLY A 35 28.78 30.73 -56.02
CA GLY A 35 29.50 30.52 -57.29
C GLY A 35 29.56 29.06 -57.74
N GLU A 36 30.59 28.69 -58.51
CA GLU A 36 30.85 27.30 -58.90
C GLU A 36 31.95 26.69 -58.00
N ARG A 37 31.71 25.48 -57.47
CA ARG A 37 32.68 24.72 -56.67
C ARG A 37 33.09 23.46 -57.44
N SER A 38 34.38 23.21 -57.62
CA SER A 38 34.87 21.95 -58.19
C SER A 38 34.62 20.80 -57.21
N VAL A 39 34.00 19.73 -57.68
CA VAL A 39 33.67 18.53 -56.87
C VAL A 39 34.50 17.31 -57.25
N GLY A 40 35.38 17.43 -58.23
CA GLY A 40 36.28 16.39 -58.68
C GLY A 40 36.37 16.31 -60.20
N SER A 41 37.09 15.30 -60.71
CA SER A 41 37.20 15.01 -62.13
C SER A 41 36.84 13.56 -62.38
N TYR A 42 36.18 13.29 -63.50
CA TYR A 42 35.86 11.93 -63.94
C TYR A 42 36.34 11.73 -65.39
N PRO A 43 37.65 11.41 -65.57
CA PRO A 43 38.26 11.35 -66.89
C PRO A 43 37.66 10.25 -67.76
N HIS A 44 37.62 10.48 -69.08
CA HIS A 44 37.20 9.50 -70.09
C HIS A 44 35.73 9.05 -70.06
N ALA A 45 34.84 9.77 -69.39
CA ALA A 45 33.39 9.54 -69.45
C ALA A 45 32.64 10.66 -70.16
N SER A 46 31.38 10.40 -70.52
CA SER A 46 30.50 11.44 -71.04
C SER A 46 30.13 12.44 -69.94
N GLU A 47 29.78 13.68 -70.31
CA GLU A 47 29.33 14.70 -69.34
C GLU A 47 28.15 14.22 -68.50
N ALA A 48 27.23 13.47 -69.12
CA ALA A 48 26.06 12.90 -68.46
C ALA A 48 26.46 11.84 -67.41
N ASP A 49 27.41 10.97 -67.73
CA ASP A 49 27.89 9.92 -66.80
C ASP A 49 28.65 10.52 -65.62
N ALA A 50 29.47 11.56 -65.87
CA ALA A 50 30.21 12.26 -64.84
C ALA A 50 29.26 12.99 -63.86
N LEU A 51 28.23 13.68 -64.37
CA LEU A 51 27.20 14.33 -63.54
C LEU A 51 26.35 13.31 -62.78
N ALA A 52 25.99 12.18 -63.41
CA ALA A 52 25.24 11.12 -62.76
C ALA A 52 26.03 10.52 -61.58
N TYR A 53 27.34 10.29 -61.72
CA TYR A 53 28.18 9.77 -60.64
C TYR A 53 28.17 10.66 -59.39
N PHE A 54 28.35 11.98 -59.54
CA PHE A 54 28.32 12.91 -58.41
C PHE A 54 26.89 13.23 -57.94
N GLY A 55 25.88 13.08 -58.79
CA GLY A 55 24.46 13.15 -58.44
C GLY A 55 23.99 11.98 -57.58
N HIS A 56 24.44 10.75 -57.88
CA HIS A 56 24.14 9.59 -57.04
C HIS A 56 24.64 9.74 -55.61
N LYS A 57 25.80 10.37 -55.40
CA LYS A 57 26.30 10.68 -54.06
C LYS A 57 25.44 11.70 -53.32
N TYR A 58 24.82 12.65 -54.03
CA TYR A 58 23.83 13.54 -53.45
C TYR A 58 22.58 12.76 -53.02
N ASP A 59 22.06 11.91 -53.92
CA ASP A 59 20.89 11.07 -53.65
C ASP A 59 21.13 10.10 -52.47
N GLU A 60 22.35 9.60 -52.27
CA GLU A 60 22.74 8.83 -51.09
C GLU A 60 22.57 9.64 -49.79
N ILE A 61 23.01 10.90 -49.76
CA ILE A 61 22.85 11.77 -48.58
C ILE A 61 21.38 12.07 -48.35
N VAL A 62 20.61 12.36 -49.41
CA VAL A 62 19.15 12.56 -49.33
C VAL A 62 18.47 11.34 -48.72
N SER A 63 18.84 10.14 -49.17
CA SER A 63 18.31 8.87 -48.64
C SER A 63 18.65 8.68 -47.15
N MET A 64 19.84 9.11 -46.72
CA MET A 64 20.18 9.09 -45.29
C MET A 64 19.31 10.06 -44.48
N LEU A 65 18.99 11.24 -45.02
CA LEU A 65 18.09 12.19 -44.37
C LEU A 65 16.65 11.70 -44.33
N ASP A 66 16.17 11.02 -45.39
CA ASP A 66 14.86 10.36 -45.39
C ASP A 66 14.77 9.32 -44.26
N LEU A 67 15.81 8.49 -44.11
CA LEU A 67 15.87 7.51 -43.04
C LEU A 67 15.93 8.17 -41.65
N ALA A 68 16.67 9.27 -41.50
CA ALA A 68 16.73 10.04 -40.27
C ALA A 68 15.36 10.61 -39.89
N GLU A 69 14.63 11.15 -40.87
CA GLU A 69 13.29 11.69 -40.71
C GLU A 69 12.29 10.61 -40.29
N GLN A 70 12.29 9.46 -40.99
CA GLN A 70 11.45 8.31 -40.63
C GLN A 70 11.74 7.82 -39.21
N ARG A 71 13.01 7.79 -38.81
CA ARG A 71 13.41 7.41 -37.45
C ARG A 71 12.95 8.40 -36.39
N LEU A 72 12.97 9.70 -36.69
CA LEU A 72 12.43 10.74 -35.80
C LEU A 72 10.90 10.69 -35.69
N ALA A 73 10.21 10.17 -36.69
CA ALA A 73 8.76 9.99 -36.66
C ALA A 73 8.29 8.82 -35.78
N LEU A 74 9.18 7.93 -35.34
CA LEU A 74 8.84 6.83 -34.43
C LEU A 74 8.33 7.33 -33.06
N PRO A 75 7.54 6.53 -32.32
CA PRO A 75 7.07 6.89 -30.97
C PRO A 75 8.19 7.07 -29.94
N ASP A 76 9.25 6.26 -30.04
CA ASP A 76 10.46 6.35 -29.21
C ASP A 76 11.69 6.48 -30.13
N PRO A 77 11.93 7.69 -30.67
CA PRO A 77 12.96 7.88 -31.67
C PRO A 77 14.36 7.79 -31.04
N PRO A 78 15.35 7.18 -31.72
CA PRO A 78 16.75 7.14 -31.27
C PRO A 78 17.41 8.52 -31.45
N VAL A 79 17.00 9.49 -30.63
CA VAL A 79 17.39 10.92 -30.74
C VAL A 79 18.89 11.17 -30.57
N LYS A 80 19.62 10.22 -29.98
CA LYS A 80 21.07 10.33 -29.83
C LYS A 80 21.74 9.95 -31.16
N GLU A 81 21.47 8.75 -31.65
CA GLU A 81 22.07 8.18 -32.86
C GLU A 81 21.69 9.00 -34.11
N VAL A 82 20.43 9.43 -34.21
CA VAL A 82 19.99 10.30 -35.31
C VAL A 82 20.67 11.66 -35.22
N GLY A 83 20.85 12.20 -34.01
CA GLY A 83 21.52 13.48 -33.81
C GLY A 83 22.99 13.45 -34.21
N GLU A 84 23.72 12.40 -33.82
CA GLU A 84 25.12 12.19 -34.21
C GLU A 84 25.26 12.07 -35.73
N ALA A 85 24.34 11.33 -36.39
CA ALA A 85 24.34 11.19 -37.84
C ALA A 85 24.06 12.52 -38.56
N LEU A 86 23.05 13.28 -38.12
CA LEU A 86 22.72 14.58 -38.71
C LEU A 86 23.83 15.62 -38.53
N GLU A 87 24.48 15.64 -37.36
CA GLU A 87 25.66 16.50 -37.12
C GLU A 87 26.85 16.11 -37.99
N GLN A 88 27.09 14.81 -38.18
CA GLN A 88 28.15 14.35 -39.08
C GLN A 88 27.87 14.77 -40.54
N VAL A 89 26.62 14.67 -40.99
CA VAL A 89 26.22 15.18 -42.31
C VAL A 89 26.46 16.69 -42.36
N LYS A 90 25.95 17.45 -41.38
CA LYS A 90 26.09 18.91 -41.32
C LYS A 90 27.55 19.37 -41.41
N VAL A 91 28.45 18.76 -40.62
CA VAL A 91 29.88 19.08 -40.63
C VAL A 91 30.55 18.70 -41.95
N GLY A 92 30.07 17.63 -42.61
CA GLY A 92 30.62 17.15 -43.89
C GLY A 92 30.13 17.91 -45.13
N LEU A 93 28.95 18.55 -45.09
CA LEU A 93 28.34 19.25 -46.23
C LEU A 93 29.25 20.28 -46.93
N PRO A 94 30.01 21.13 -46.20
CA PRO A 94 30.85 22.16 -46.85
C PRO A 94 31.96 21.60 -47.74
N GLU A 95 32.44 20.38 -47.46
CA GLU A 95 33.53 19.73 -48.21
C GLU A 95 33.05 18.56 -49.08
N VAL A 96 31.74 18.32 -49.13
CA VAL A 96 31.20 17.14 -49.81
C VAL A 96 31.26 17.28 -51.33
N ASN A 97 31.85 16.28 -51.98
CA ASN A 97 32.00 16.23 -53.44
C ASN A 97 30.78 15.60 -54.11
N VAL A 98 29.70 16.37 -54.26
CA VAL A 98 28.43 15.95 -54.89
C VAL A 98 27.84 17.06 -55.77
N VAL A 99 26.96 16.68 -56.70
CA VAL A 99 26.21 17.61 -57.56
C VAL A 99 24.73 17.51 -57.25
N GLY A 100 24.11 18.61 -56.79
CA GLY A 100 22.70 18.69 -56.44
C GLY A 100 22.36 20.02 -55.77
N ASP A 101 21.12 20.17 -55.29
CA ASP A 101 20.69 21.36 -54.55
C ASP A 101 21.24 21.33 -53.12
N LEU A 102 22.43 21.92 -52.93
CA LEU A 102 23.11 21.96 -51.63
C LEU A 102 22.43 22.90 -50.64
N THR A 103 21.78 23.97 -51.12
CA THR A 103 21.05 24.91 -50.25
C THR A 103 19.80 24.26 -49.67
N ALA A 104 19.03 23.52 -50.48
CA ALA A 104 17.90 22.75 -49.97
C ALA A 104 18.36 21.62 -49.03
N LEU A 105 19.49 20.99 -49.31
CA LEU A 105 20.05 19.93 -48.47
C LEU A 105 20.46 20.46 -47.08
N GLU A 106 21.16 21.60 -47.03
CA GLU A 106 21.54 22.26 -45.77
C GLU A 106 20.30 22.70 -44.97
N ALA A 107 19.32 23.33 -45.63
CA ALA A 107 18.06 23.72 -45.00
C ALA A 107 17.30 22.51 -44.42
N ARG A 108 17.33 21.37 -45.12
CA ARG A 108 16.73 20.12 -44.64
C ARG A 108 17.43 19.57 -43.41
N VAL A 109 18.77 19.56 -43.40
CA VAL A 109 19.57 19.13 -42.25
C VAL A 109 19.29 20.02 -41.03
N ASP A 110 19.22 21.33 -41.23
CA ASP A 110 18.89 22.29 -40.16
C ASP A 110 17.47 22.08 -39.61
N ALA A 111 16.49 21.85 -40.49
CA ALA A 111 15.13 21.54 -40.08
C ALA A 111 15.05 20.25 -39.25
N LEU A 112 15.76 19.19 -39.67
CA LEU A 112 15.82 17.92 -38.94
C LEU A 112 16.51 18.07 -37.58
N LEU A 113 17.60 18.83 -37.49
CA LEU A 113 18.27 19.13 -36.22
C LEU A 113 17.38 19.93 -35.28
N SER A 114 16.64 20.93 -35.80
CA SER A 114 15.66 21.70 -35.01
C SER A 114 14.53 20.81 -34.48
N GLY A 115 13.95 19.96 -35.33
CA GLY A 115 12.93 18.99 -34.93
C GLY A 115 13.44 18.00 -33.88
N LEU A 116 14.70 17.57 -33.99
CA LEU A 116 15.35 16.70 -33.03
C LEU A 116 15.52 17.37 -31.65
N GLN A 117 15.88 18.66 -31.60
CA GLN A 117 15.93 19.42 -30.34
C GLN A 117 14.54 19.52 -29.70
N SER A 118 13.51 19.83 -30.48
CA SER A 118 12.12 19.86 -29.99
C SER A 118 11.71 18.50 -29.40
N ARG A 119 12.01 17.38 -30.07
CA ARG A 119 11.75 16.02 -29.54
C ARG A 119 12.50 15.74 -28.24
N ARG A 120 13.75 16.20 -28.11
CA ARG A 120 14.53 16.06 -26.88
C ARG A 120 13.92 16.84 -25.72
N GLU A 121 13.48 18.07 -25.98
CA GLU A 121 12.81 18.91 -24.99
C GLU A 121 11.48 18.30 -24.54
N GLU A 122 10.66 17.83 -25.47
CA GLU A 122 9.40 17.12 -25.17
C GLU A 122 9.63 15.88 -24.30
N ALA A 123 10.60 15.03 -24.68
CA ALA A 123 10.95 13.84 -23.91
C ALA A 123 11.49 14.18 -22.51
N ALA A 124 12.32 15.23 -22.41
CA ALA A 124 12.83 15.71 -21.13
C ALA A 124 11.71 16.24 -20.22
N GLN A 125 10.77 17.02 -20.77
CA GLN A 125 9.61 17.52 -20.06
C GLN A 125 8.68 16.39 -19.62
N ALA A 126 8.41 15.42 -20.49
CA ALA A 126 7.59 14.24 -20.17
C ALA A 126 8.21 13.43 -19.03
N LYS A 127 9.53 13.19 -19.07
CA LYS A 127 10.26 12.50 -18.00
C LYS A 127 10.25 13.30 -16.69
N ALA A 128 10.39 14.62 -16.76
CA ALA A 128 10.32 15.49 -15.58
C ALA A 128 8.92 15.44 -14.94
N ARG A 129 7.85 15.53 -15.74
CA ARG A 129 6.46 15.40 -15.26
C ARG A 129 6.21 14.04 -14.62
N ALA A 130 6.60 12.95 -15.30
CA ALA A 130 6.45 11.60 -14.77
C ALA A 130 7.21 11.42 -13.44
N ARG A 131 8.37 12.06 -13.29
CA ARG A 131 9.13 12.05 -12.03
C ARG A 131 8.40 12.81 -10.92
N GLU A 132 7.88 14.00 -11.20
CA GLU A 132 7.11 14.78 -10.21
C GLU A 132 5.82 14.08 -9.80
N GLU A 133 5.09 13.50 -10.75
CA GLU A 133 3.90 12.67 -10.47
C GLU A 133 4.24 11.45 -9.61
N ALA A 134 5.33 10.75 -9.93
CA ALA A 134 5.81 9.62 -9.12
C ALA A 134 6.21 10.05 -7.71
N LYS A 135 6.82 11.24 -7.56
CA LYS A 135 7.17 11.82 -6.26
C LYS A 135 5.92 12.14 -5.45
N ALA A 136 4.95 12.82 -6.05
CA ALA A 136 3.67 13.15 -5.42
C ALA A 136 2.91 11.89 -4.99
N ALA A 137 2.81 10.87 -5.85
CA ALA A 137 2.17 9.60 -5.52
C ALA A 137 2.85 8.91 -4.33
N ARG A 138 4.18 8.87 -4.29
CA ARG A 138 4.91 8.30 -3.14
C ARG A 138 4.75 9.14 -1.88
N GLN A 139 4.66 10.47 -1.99
CA GLN A 139 4.36 11.36 -0.85
C GLN A 139 3.00 11.07 -0.24
N GLU A 140 1.97 10.83 -1.06
CA GLU A 140 0.63 10.44 -0.57
C GLU A 140 0.66 9.12 0.20
N LEU A 141 1.39 8.10 -0.30
CA LEU A 141 1.57 6.83 0.42
C LEU A 141 2.22 7.04 1.80
N VAL A 142 3.23 7.90 1.86
CA VAL A 142 3.91 8.25 3.12
C VAL A 142 2.99 9.01 4.06
N ALA A 143 2.28 10.02 3.57
CA ALA A 143 1.36 10.83 4.36
C ALA A 143 0.23 9.98 4.96
N GLU A 144 -0.30 9.02 4.20
CA GLU A 144 -1.31 8.11 4.72
C GLU A 144 -0.76 7.16 5.79
N ALA A 145 0.44 6.60 5.60
CA ALA A 145 1.10 5.78 6.60
C ALA A 145 1.36 6.59 7.90
N GLU A 146 1.79 7.85 7.77
CA GLU A 146 1.99 8.77 8.89
C GLU A 146 0.66 9.07 9.62
N LYS A 147 -0.44 9.28 8.88
CA LYS A 147 -1.77 9.49 9.45
C LYS A 147 -2.25 8.28 10.26
N ILE A 148 -2.04 7.06 9.74
CA ILE A 148 -2.32 5.83 10.48
C ILE A 148 -1.45 5.78 11.74
N ALA A 149 -0.13 6.00 11.61
CA ALA A 149 0.79 5.95 12.75
C ALA A 149 0.50 7.02 13.82
N ALA A 150 -0.08 8.17 13.45
CA ALA A 150 -0.45 9.25 14.35
C ALA A 150 -1.82 9.05 15.05
N THR A 151 -2.60 8.05 14.64
CA THR A 151 -3.90 7.78 15.25
C THR A 151 -3.73 7.24 16.67
N ASP A 152 -4.53 7.76 17.61
CA ASP A 152 -4.53 7.34 19.02
C ASP A 152 -4.70 5.80 19.15
N PRO A 153 -3.73 5.09 19.76
CA PRO A 153 -3.78 3.64 19.96
C PRO A 153 -5.07 3.14 20.63
N GLN A 154 -5.73 3.94 21.47
CA GLN A 154 -6.97 3.55 22.15
C GLN A 154 -8.20 3.63 21.25
N LYS A 155 -8.18 4.47 20.21
CA LYS A 155 -9.28 4.65 19.25
C LYS A 155 -9.03 3.91 17.93
N MET A 156 -7.85 3.31 17.80
CA MET A 156 -7.39 2.63 16.60
C MET A 156 -8.18 1.36 16.31
N GLN A 157 -8.69 1.24 15.09
CA GLN A 157 -9.19 -0.03 14.56
C GLN A 157 -8.02 -0.86 14.01
N TRP A 158 -7.35 -1.62 14.89
CA TRP A 158 -6.08 -2.30 14.59
C TRP A 158 -6.09 -3.25 13.39
N ARG A 159 -7.21 -3.92 13.13
CA ARG A 159 -7.34 -4.84 11.99
C ARG A 159 -7.34 -4.07 10.66
N PRO A 160 -8.33 -3.19 10.37
CA PRO A 160 -8.31 -2.35 9.18
C PRO A 160 -7.02 -1.54 9.01
N ALA A 161 -6.51 -0.95 10.10
CA ALA A 161 -5.27 -0.17 10.04
C ALA A 161 -4.05 -1.03 9.67
N GLY A 162 -3.99 -2.28 10.15
CA GLY A 162 -2.94 -3.22 9.79
C GLY A 162 -3.02 -3.68 8.34
N ASP A 163 -4.22 -3.95 7.84
CA ASP A 163 -4.45 -4.30 6.44
C ASP A 163 -4.08 -3.13 5.52
N ARG A 164 -4.49 -1.91 5.87
CA ARG A 164 -4.14 -0.70 5.12
C ARG A 164 -2.64 -0.43 5.12
N MET A 165 -1.96 -0.58 6.25
CA MET A 165 -0.49 -0.43 6.32
C MET A 165 0.24 -1.45 5.42
N LYS A 166 -0.30 -2.67 5.30
CA LYS A 166 0.23 -3.69 4.38
C LYS A 166 0.02 -3.28 2.93
N GLU A 167 -1.17 -2.82 2.56
CA GLU A 167 -1.46 -2.30 1.21
C GLU A 167 -0.52 -1.15 0.82
N LEU A 168 -0.32 -0.18 1.71
CA LEU A 168 0.60 0.93 1.49
C LEU A 168 2.04 0.47 1.25
N PHE A 169 2.49 -0.57 1.96
CA PHE A 169 3.81 -1.13 1.74
C PHE A 169 3.94 -1.86 0.40
N GLU A 170 2.92 -2.60 -0.02
CA GLU A 170 2.90 -3.22 -1.35
C GLU A 170 2.88 -2.16 -2.47
N ALA A 171 2.07 -1.10 -2.31
CA ALA A 171 2.03 0.03 -3.23
C ALA A 171 3.39 0.75 -3.31
N TRP A 172 4.06 0.95 -2.17
CA TRP A 172 5.41 1.51 -2.13
C TRP A 172 6.40 0.66 -2.92
N LYS A 173 6.41 -0.67 -2.71
CA LYS A 173 7.29 -1.59 -3.44
C LYS A 173 7.02 -1.55 -4.95
N ALA A 174 5.76 -1.55 -5.36
CA ALA A 174 5.38 -1.47 -6.76
C ALA A 174 5.83 -0.15 -7.40
N ALA A 175 5.66 0.98 -6.69
CA ALA A 175 6.12 2.28 -7.14
C ALA A 175 7.66 2.36 -7.27
N GLN A 176 8.40 1.61 -6.43
CA GLN A 176 9.87 1.56 -6.47
C GLN A 176 10.41 0.67 -7.59
N SER A 177 9.75 -0.47 -7.90
CA SER A 177 10.24 -1.42 -8.90
C SER A 177 9.80 -1.12 -10.33
N GLY A 178 8.59 -0.58 -10.51
CA GLY A 178 7.99 -0.35 -11.84
C GLY A 178 7.76 1.11 -12.23
N GLY A 179 7.97 2.05 -11.31
CA GLY A 179 7.71 3.48 -11.55
C GLY A 179 8.94 4.27 -12.04
N PRO A 180 8.74 5.54 -12.45
CA PRO A 180 9.83 6.47 -12.70
C PRO A 180 10.83 6.52 -11.52
N ARG A 181 12.13 6.48 -11.83
CA ARG A 181 13.19 6.60 -10.82
C ARG A 181 13.25 8.03 -10.32
N LEU A 182 13.19 8.22 -9.01
CA LEU A 182 13.42 9.51 -8.39
C LEU A 182 14.93 9.69 -8.15
N ASN A 183 15.35 10.89 -7.73
CA ASN A 183 16.72 11.06 -7.27
C ASN A 183 16.89 10.34 -5.93
N LYS A 184 18.14 9.99 -5.61
CA LYS A 184 18.46 9.24 -4.39
C LYS A 184 18.01 9.98 -3.11
N ALA A 185 18.17 11.30 -3.07
CA ALA A 185 17.82 12.10 -1.90
C ALA A 185 16.31 12.04 -1.58
N ASP A 186 15.45 12.21 -2.60
CA ASP A 186 14.00 12.11 -2.46
C ASP A 186 13.58 10.70 -2.03
N GLU A 187 14.21 9.65 -2.59
CA GLU A 187 13.90 8.26 -2.22
C GLU A 187 14.28 7.94 -0.78
N ASP A 188 15.49 8.34 -0.37
CA ASP A 188 16.00 8.12 0.97
C ASP A 188 15.15 8.87 2.03
N GLU A 189 14.75 10.11 1.74
CA GLU A 189 13.88 10.90 2.62
C GLU A 189 12.49 10.26 2.78
N LEU A 190 11.84 9.94 1.66
CA LEU A 190 10.50 9.35 1.67
C LEU A 190 10.52 7.96 2.31
N TRP A 191 11.54 7.15 2.05
CA TRP A 191 11.69 5.84 2.68
C TRP A 191 11.90 5.96 4.19
N LYS A 192 12.74 6.89 4.64
CA LYS A 192 12.97 7.14 6.07
C LYS A 192 11.67 7.48 6.78
N ARG A 193 10.85 8.36 6.20
CA ARG A 193 9.53 8.73 6.73
C ARG A 193 8.57 7.54 6.75
N PHE A 194 8.46 6.81 5.64
CA PHE A 194 7.59 5.63 5.52
C PHE A 194 7.95 4.56 6.56
N SER A 195 9.23 4.19 6.63
CA SER A 195 9.75 3.20 7.57
C SER A 195 9.55 3.63 9.02
N HIS A 196 9.77 4.92 9.33
CA HIS A 196 9.49 5.45 10.66
C HIS A 196 8.01 5.33 11.04
N ALA A 197 7.09 5.73 10.16
CA ALA A 197 5.65 5.62 10.39
C ALA A 197 5.23 4.16 10.65
N ARG A 198 5.69 3.23 9.80
CA ARG A 198 5.41 1.79 9.95
C ARG A 198 5.96 1.24 11.27
N ASN A 199 7.22 1.55 11.61
CA ASN A 199 7.84 1.08 12.85
C ASN A 199 7.12 1.63 14.09
N SER A 200 6.67 2.89 14.03
CA SER A 200 5.86 3.49 15.09
C SER A 200 4.52 2.76 15.26
N PHE A 201 3.82 2.49 14.16
CA PHE A 201 2.58 1.72 14.14
C PHE A 201 2.77 0.30 14.72
N ASP A 202 3.78 -0.43 14.27
CA ASP A 202 4.05 -1.80 14.72
C ASP A 202 4.41 -1.84 16.21
N ARG A 203 5.17 -0.85 16.70
CA ARG A 203 5.48 -0.70 18.13
C ARG A 203 4.21 -0.41 18.94
N ALA A 204 3.39 0.56 18.50
CA ALA A 204 2.15 0.91 19.17
C ALA A 204 1.18 -0.28 19.25
N ARG A 205 1.05 -1.03 18.14
CA ARG A 205 0.25 -2.25 18.06
C ARG A 205 0.72 -3.29 19.09
N ARG A 206 2.02 -3.58 19.12
CA ARG A 206 2.59 -4.55 20.05
C ARG A 206 2.34 -4.15 21.50
N THR A 207 2.60 -2.89 21.85
CA THR A 207 2.38 -2.36 23.20
C THR A 207 0.90 -2.44 23.60
N PHE A 208 -0.02 -2.04 22.71
CA PHE A 208 -1.46 -2.08 22.99
C PHE A 208 -1.95 -3.50 23.28
N PHE A 209 -1.63 -4.46 22.41
CA PHE A 209 -2.08 -5.85 22.61
C PHE A 209 -1.38 -6.53 23.79
N SER A 210 -0.11 -6.20 24.08
CA SER A 210 0.56 -6.68 25.28
C SER A 210 -0.10 -6.17 26.55
N LYS A 211 -0.49 -4.88 26.59
CA LYS A 211 -1.21 -4.29 27.72
C LYS A 211 -2.58 -4.93 27.89
N LEU A 212 -3.35 -5.03 26.81
CA LEU A 212 -4.68 -5.65 26.81
C LEU A 212 -4.63 -7.10 27.29
N HIS A 213 -3.62 -7.87 26.85
CA HIS A 213 -3.45 -9.25 27.28
C HIS A 213 -3.12 -9.34 28.78
N SER A 214 -2.20 -8.51 29.26
CA SER A 214 -1.84 -8.43 30.69
C SER A 214 -3.05 -8.07 31.56
N GLU A 215 -3.86 -7.10 31.14
CA GLU A 215 -5.09 -6.71 31.83
C GLU A 215 -6.12 -7.87 31.88
N GLN A 216 -6.29 -8.60 30.77
CA GLN A 216 -7.17 -9.76 30.72
C GLN A 216 -6.68 -10.91 31.60
N ASP A 217 -5.36 -11.17 31.64
CA ASP A 217 -4.77 -12.21 32.48
C ASP A 217 -4.88 -11.87 33.97
N ALA A 218 -4.66 -10.61 34.34
CA ALA A 218 -4.89 -10.13 35.70
C ALA A 218 -6.36 -10.29 36.12
N ALA A 219 -7.30 -9.90 35.25
CA ALA A 219 -8.73 -10.08 35.48
C ALA A 219 -9.11 -11.57 35.63
N LYS A 220 -8.58 -12.43 34.76
CA LYS A 220 -8.77 -13.89 34.81
C LYS A 220 -8.25 -14.47 36.12
N ALA A 221 -7.06 -14.08 36.55
CA ALA A 221 -6.47 -14.55 37.79
C ALA A 221 -7.28 -14.10 39.02
N ALA A 222 -7.76 -12.85 39.05
CA ALA A 222 -8.63 -12.35 40.11
C ALA A 222 -9.95 -13.13 40.16
N LYS A 223 -10.62 -13.29 39.01
CA LYS A 223 -11.88 -14.04 38.91
C LYS A 223 -11.73 -15.52 39.30
N LYS A 224 -10.62 -16.17 38.95
CA LYS A 224 -10.32 -17.53 39.41
C LYS A 224 -10.26 -17.64 40.93
N LYS A 225 -9.64 -16.66 41.62
CA LYS A 225 -9.60 -16.63 43.08
C LYS A 225 -11.00 -16.46 43.69
N LEU A 226 -11.81 -15.56 43.11
CA LEU A 226 -13.20 -15.35 43.56
C LEU A 226 -14.08 -16.59 43.35
N VAL A 227 -13.90 -17.31 42.23
CA VAL A 227 -14.59 -18.59 41.97
C VAL A 227 -14.20 -19.64 42.99
N ALA A 228 -12.90 -19.80 43.29
CA ALA A 228 -12.45 -20.75 44.29
C ALA A 228 -13.05 -20.43 45.68
N GLN A 229 -13.04 -19.15 46.08
CA GLN A 229 -13.67 -18.71 47.34
C GLN A 229 -15.18 -18.97 47.37
N ALA A 230 -15.88 -18.78 46.25
CA ALA A 230 -17.29 -19.12 46.14
C ALA A 230 -17.52 -20.64 46.27
N GLU A 231 -16.72 -21.43 45.57
CA GLU A 231 -16.78 -22.90 45.62
C GLU A 231 -16.56 -23.42 47.05
N ASP A 232 -15.58 -22.88 47.79
CA ASP A 232 -15.31 -23.23 49.19
C ASP A 232 -16.49 -22.89 50.13
N LEU A 233 -17.20 -21.81 49.84
CA LEU A 233 -18.36 -21.36 50.63
C LEU A 233 -19.66 -22.09 50.26
N SER A 234 -19.68 -22.86 49.16
CA SER A 234 -20.91 -23.45 48.61
C SER A 234 -21.61 -24.43 49.56
N THR A 235 -20.86 -25.09 50.43
CA THR A 235 -21.38 -26.08 51.39
C THR A 235 -21.44 -25.54 52.83
N SER A 236 -21.18 -24.25 53.05
CA SER A 236 -21.21 -23.64 54.38
C SER A 236 -22.64 -23.59 54.94
N THR A 237 -22.79 -23.91 56.22
CA THR A 237 -24.06 -23.79 56.96
C THR A 237 -24.16 -22.52 57.80
N ASP A 238 -23.13 -21.67 57.82
CA ASP A 238 -23.25 -20.31 58.37
C ASP A 238 -24.01 -19.44 57.37
N TRP A 239 -25.34 -19.48 57.44
CA TRP A 239 -26.21 -18.84 56.47
C TRP A 239 -26.03 -17.33 56.39
N ARG A 240 -25.83 -16.66 57.54
CA ARG A 240 -25.79 -15.19 57.59
C ARG A 240 -24.43 -14.66 57.15
N GLY A 241 -23.35 -15.21 57.69
CA GLY A 241 -21.98 -14.82 57.32
C GLY A 241 -21.69 -15.14 55.86
N THR A 242 -22.03 -16.35 55.40
CA THR A 242 -21.78 -16.76 54.01
C THR A 242 -22.61 -15.96 53.01
N SER A 243 -23.85 -15.59 53.33
CA SER A 243 -24.65 -14.69 52.48
C SER A 243 -24.00 -13.31 52.33
N ALA A 244 -23.35 -12.79 53.37
CA ALA A 244 -22.60 -11.54 53.28
C ALA A 244 -21.34 -11.70 52.42
N ALA A 245 -20.57 -12.76 52.64
CA ALA A 245 -19.40 -13.07 51.84
C ALA A 245 -19.72 -13.18 50.34
N TYR A 246 -20.83 -13.83 49.95
CA TYR A 246 -21.25 -13.89 48.55
C TYR A 246 -21.58 -12.52 47.93
N ARG A 247 -22.10 -11.55 48.71
CA ARG A 247 -22.32 -10.18 48.23
C ARG A 247 -20.99 -9.46 48.00
N ASP A 248 -20.03 -9.66 48.91
CA ASP A 248 -18.69 -9.07 48.79
C ASP A 248 -17.93 -9.66 47.60
N LEU A 249 -18.01 -10.98 47.40
CA LEU A 249 -17.46 -11.66 46.23
C LEU A 249 -18.06 -11.13 44.92
N MET A 250 -19.38 -10.88 44.88
CA MET A 250 -20.02 -10.29 43.70
C MET A 250 -19.58 -8.84 43.45
N THR A 251 -19.31 -8.08 44.50
CA THR A 251 -18.76 -6.73 44.40
C THR A 251 -17.33 -6.77 43.84
N GLN A 252 -16.49 -7.63 44.37
CA GLN A 252 -15.13 -7.86 43.86
C GLN A 252 -15.13 -8.39 42.43
N TRP A 253 -16.08 -9.26 42.07
CA TRP A 253 -16.25 -9.77 40.71
C TRP A 253 -16.49 -8.65 39.70
N LYS A 254 -17.36 -7.70 40.05
CA LYS A 254 -17.63 -6.51 39.21
C LYS A 254 -16.40 -5.60 39.08
N GLN A 255 -15.55 -5.54 40.10
CA GLN A 255 -14.33 -4.73 40.12
C GLN A 255 -13.13 -5.39 39.43
N ALA A 256 -13.11 -6.72 39.31
CA ALA A 256 -11.99 -7.50 38.79
C ALA A 256 -11.70 -7.31 37.28
N GLY A 257 -12.44 -6.46 36.58
CA GLY A 257 -12.26 -6.20 35.15
C GLY A 257 -12.83 -7.32 34.25
N ARG A 258 -12.36 -7.39 33.01
CA ARG A 258 -12.82 -8.37 32.01
C ARG A 258 -11.66 -9.23 31.53
N ALA A 259 -11.83 -10.55 31.58
CA ALA A 259 -10.93 -11.47 30.90
C ALA A 259 -11.35 -11.65 29.43
N SER A 260 -10.74 -12.62 28.74
CA SER A 260 -11.26 -13.07 27.46
C SER A 260 -12.71 -13.53 27.59
N ARG A 261 -13.55 -13.30 26.58
CA ARG A 261 -14.98 -13.66 26.62
C ARG A 261 -15.20 -15.12 27.04
N LYS A 262 -14.42 -16.04 26.46
CA LYS A 262 -14.49 -17.48 26.77
C LYS A 262 -14.16 -17.77 28.23
N ASP A 263 -13.13 -17.13 28.78
CA ASP A 263 -12.74 -17.33 30.19
C ASP A 263 -13.76 -16.71 31.14
N ASP A 264 -14.25 -15.49 30.84
CA ASP A 264 -15.26 -14.81 31.64
C ASP A 264 -16.55 -15.63 31.73
N ASP A 265 -17.04 -16.15 30.59
CA ASP A 265 -18.26 -16.96 30.53
C ASP A 265 -18.10 -18.25 31.37
N ALA A 266 -16.97 -18.94 31.24
CA ALA A 266 -16.69 -20.17 31.98
C ALA A 266 -16.54 -19.93 33.50
N LEU A 267 -15.82 -18.88 33.90
CA LEU A 267 -15.64 -18.52 35.30
C LEU A 267 -16.96 -18.05 35.92
N TRP A 268 -17.78 -17.32 35.17
CA TRP A 268 -19.09 -16.86 35.64
C TRP A 268 -20.04 -18.03 35.89
N ALA A 269 -20.09 -19.01 34.98
CA ALA A 269 -20.90 -20.21 35.14
C ALA A 269 -20.53 -20.97 36.43
N ARG A 270 -19.23 -21.12 36.72
CA ARG A 270 -18.75 -21.75 37.96
C ARG A 270 -19.11 -20.96 39.20
N PHE A 271 -18.88 -19.64 39.20
CA PHE A 271 -19.25 -18.77 40.31
C PHE A 271 -20.74 -18.87 40.63
N ARG A 272 -21.58 -18.86 39.60
CA ARG A 272 -23.03 -18.99 39.72
C ARG A 272 -23.46 -20.34 40.23
N ALA A 273 -22.88 -21.44 39.73
CA ALA A 273 -23.18 -22.78 40.23
C ALA A 273 -22.89 -22.92 41.74
N ALA A 274 -21.75 -22.38 42.21
CA ALA A 274 -21.41 -22.39 43.63
C ALA A 274 -22.41 -21.56 44.47
N GLN A 275 -22.76 -20.36 43.99
CA GLN A 275 -23.74 -19.50 44.63
C GLN A 275 -25.14 -20.16 44.69
N ASP A 276 -25.59 -20.75 43.59
CA ASP A 276 -26.89 -21.40 43.48
C ASP A 276 -26.98 -22.62 44.41
N ALA A 277 -25.91 -23.40 44.54
CA ALA A 277 -25.84 -24.52 45.48
C ALA A 277 -26.04 -24.07 46.94
N PHE A 278 -25.34 -23.03 47.37
CA PHE A 278 -25.47 -22.48 48.74
C PHE A 278 -26.89 -21.97 49.02
N PHE A 279 -27.44 -21.14 48.12
CA PHE A 279 -28.77 -20.56 48.33
C PHE A 279 -29.89 -21.61 48.21
N ALA A 280 -29.72 -22.65 47.41
CA ALA A 280 -30.63 -23.80 47.40
C ALA A 280 -30.60 -24.54 48.74
N ALA A 281 -29.41 -24.84 49.29
CA ALA A 281 -29.27 -25.50 50.60
C ALA A 281 -29.87 -24.66 51.74
N ARG A 282 -29.62 -23.34 51.75
CA ARG A 282 -30.21 -22.41 52.72
C ARG A 282 -31.74 -22.41 52.64
N SER A 283 -32.29 -22.36 51.43
CA SER A 283 -33.75 -22.33 51.21
C SER A 283 -34.39 -23.64 51.67
N ALA A 284 -33.76 -24.79 51.40
CA ALA A 284 -34.21 -26.08 51.89
C ALA A 284 -34.20 -26.14 53.42
N LYS A 285 -33.15 -25.64 54.08
CA LYS A 285 -33.06 -25.62 55.55
C LYS A 285 -34.09 -24.68 56.19
N GLN A 286 -34.42 -23.57 55.53
CA GLN A 286 -35.49 -22.68 55.98
C GLN A 286 -36.85 -23.37 55.87
N ALA A 287 -37.13 -24.02 54.74
CA ALA A 287 -38.38 -24.74 54.53
C ALA A 287 -38.60 -25.87 55.55
N GLU A 288 -37.54 -26.59 55.94
CA GLU A 288 -37.60 -27.61 56.99
C GLU A 288 -37.98 -27.00 58.36
N GLN A 289 -37.37 -25.89 58.75
CA GLN A 289 -37.70 -25.18 59.99
C GLN A 289 -39.13 -24.63 59.99
N ASP A 290 -39.58 -24.09 58.85
CA ASP A 290 -40.93 -23.56 58.71
C ASP A 290 -41.98 -24.68 58.85
N GLN A 291 -41.70 -25.88 58.31
CA GLN A 291 -42.54 -27.08 58.50
C GLN A 291 -42.57 -27.53 59.96
N GLU A 292 -41.41 -27.55 60.63
CA GLU A 292 -41.33 -27.90 62.05
C GLU A 292 -42.12 -26.92 62.93
N PHE A 293 -41.99 -25.62 62.65
CA PHE A 293 -42.75 -24.58 63.37
C PHE A 293 -44.25 -24.69 63.12
N ALA A 294 -44.69 -24.98 61.89
CA ALA A 294 -46.08 -25.22 61.59
C ALA A 294 -46.64 -26.43 62.36
N ALA A 295 -45.89 -27.55 62.41
CA ALA A 295 -46.30 -28.72 63.17
C ALA A 295 -46.33 -28.47 64.69
N ASN A 296 -45.36 -27.72 65.22
CA ASN A 296 -45.31 -27.33 66.62
C ASN A 296 -46.44 -26.36 67.00
N LEU A 297 -46.87 -25.50 66.08
CA LEU A 297 -48.01 -24.60 66.28
C LEU A 297 -49.30 -25.40 66.51
N VAL A 298 -49.59 -26.39 65.65
CA VAL A 298 -50.76 -27.27 65.79
C VAL A 298 -50.79 -27.95 67.17
N LYS A 299 -49.68 -28.56 67.58
CA LYS A 299 -49.59 -29.20 68.90
C LYS A 299 -49.78 -28.23 70.06
N LYS A 300 -49.26 -27.00 69.94
CA LYS A 300 -49.45 -25.97 70.97
C LYS A 300 -50.91 -25.51 71.04
N GLU A 301 -51.57 -25.35 69.90
CA GLU A 301 -53.00 -25.03 69.82
C GLU A 301 -53.86 -26.14 70.45
N GLU A 302 -53.54 -27.41 70.19
CA GLU A 302 -54.20 -28.56 70.84
C GLU A 302 -54.03 -28.54 72.37
N LEU A 303 -52.82 -28.27 72.86
CA LEU A 303 -52.55 -28.15 74.30
C LEU A 303 -53.28 -26.96 74.93
N LEU A 304 -53.36 -25.83 74.23
CA LEU A 304 -54.13 -24.67 74.68
C LEU A 304 -55.61 -25.00 74.79
N ALA A 305 -56.20 -25.67 73.80
CA ALA A 305 -57.60 -26.11 73.84
C ALA A 305 -57.86 -27.09 75.00
N GLN A 306 -56.94 -28.03 75.25
CA GLN A 306 -57.01 -28.92 76.40
C GLN A 306 -56.95 -28.15 77.73
N ALA A 307 -56.04 -27.17 77.84
CA ALA A 307 -55.90 -26.34 79.03
C ALA A 307 -57.13 -25.45 79.28
N GLU A 308 -57.72 -24.87 78.22
CA GLU A 308 -58.96 -24.09 78.31
C GLU A 308 -60.14 -24.94 78.80
N ALA A 309 -60.22 -26.21 78.35
CA ALA A 309 -61.27 -27.13 78.80
C ALA A 309 -61.22 -27.45 80.30
N LEU A 310 -60.08 -27.26 80.96
CA LEU A 310 -59.92 -27.45 82.41
C LEU A 310 -60.44 -26.26 83.23
N LEU A 311 -60.83 -25.15 82.59
CA LEU A 311 -61.31 -23.95 83.26
C LEU A 311 -62.85 -23.93 83.42
N PRO A 312 -63.39 -23.45 84.56
CA PRO A 312 -62.67 -23.01 85.76
C PRO A 312 -62.15 -24.22 86.57
N VAL A 313 -60.90 -24.14 87.05
CA VAL A 313 -60.26 -25.24 87.80
C VAL A 313 -60.94 -25.37 89.17
N LYS A 314 -61.84 -26.35 89.32
CA LYS A 314 -62.55 -26.64 90.58
C LYS A 314 -61.85 -27.66 91.48
N ASN A 315 -60.96 -28.48 90.92
CA ASN A 315 -60.18 -29.49 91.67
C ASN A 315 -58.75 -29.59 91.13
N VAL A 316 -57.80 -29.12 91.94
CA VAL A 316 -56.36 -29.02 91.59
C VAL A 316 -55.70 -30.40 91.41
N GLY A 317 -56.22 -31.46 92.06
CA GLY A 317 -55.70 -32.81 91.93
C GLY A 317 -56.04 -33.47 90.59
N ALA A 318 -57.23 -33.20 90.05
CA ALA A 318 -57.67 -33.71 88.76
C ALA A 318 -57.08 -32.94 87.57
N ALA A 319 -56.72 -31.67 87.77
CA ALA A 319 -56.10 -30.83 86.73
C ALA A 319 -54.58 -31.04 86.56
N LYS A 320 -53.95 -31.86 87.41
CA LYS A 320 -52.50 -32.17 87.38
C LYS A 320 -52.16 -33.53 86.74
N ALA A 321 -53.16 -34.39 86.53
CA ALA A 321 -53.02 -35.72 85.92
C ALA A 321 -53.20 -35.62 84.40
#